data_AF-A0AAV6IMZ6-F1
#
_entry.id   AF-A0AAV6IMZ6-F1
#
_cell.length_a   1.000
_cell.length_b   1.000
_cell.length_c   1.000
_cell.angle_alpha   90.00
_cell.angle_beta   90.00
_cell.angle_gamma   90.00
#
_symmetry.space_group_name_H-M   'P 1'
#
loop_
_entity.id
_entity.type
_entity.pdbx_description
1 polymer ?
#
loop_
_entity_poly.entity_id
_entity_poly.type
_entity_poly.pdbx_seq_one_letter_code
_entity_poly.pdbx_strand_id
1 'polypeptide(L)'
;MTPSRRQIIEVESSSNLPLPDAFLDFLNENGLDPSVYTNSDPTLVMLKPGCEGDVEEIEVEVGCKLEKVDWFPSFYSLSPHVQIANSKAYQQGKVRVEFSVHD
;
A
#
# COMPACT_ATOMS: atom_id res chain seq x y z
N MET A 1 18.38 -31.69 17.28
CA MET A 1 17.17 -31.33 16.50
C MET A 1 16.29 -30.46 17.36
N THR A 2 16.34 -29.16 17.12
CA THR A 2 15.53 -28.14 17.80
C THR A 2 14.72 -27.44 16.71
N PRO A 3 13.38 -27.34 16.80
CA PRO A 3 12.63 -26.63 15.78
C PRO A 3 12.93 -25.15 15.94
N SER A 4 13.43 -24.54 14.85
CA SER A 4 13.62 -23.10 14.74
C SER A 4 12.25 -22.44 14.89
N ARG A 5 12.08 -21.68 15.98
CA ARG A 5 10.92 -20.84 16.22
C ARG A 5 10.91 -19.77 15.13
N ARG A 6 10.23 -20.06 14.02
CA ARG A 6 9.81 -19.03 13.07
C ARG A 6 8.93 -18.09 13.86
N GLN A 7 9.53 -16.99 14.32
CA GLN A 7 8.80 -15.86 14.83
C GLN A 7 8.07 -15.31 13.60
N ILE A 8 6.80 -15.70 13.49
CA ILE A 8 5.84 -15.02 12.64
C ILE A 8 5.88 -13.58 13.16
N ILE A 9 6.53 -12.70 12.40
CA ILE A 9 6.40 -11.27 12.63
C ILE A 9 4.98 -11.00 12.13
N GLU A 10 4.01 -11.06 13.04
CA GLU A 10 2.76 -10.33 12.87
C GLU A 10 3.20 -8.88 12.67
N VAL A 11 3.10 -8.42 11.43
CA VAL A 11 3.20 -6.99 11.13
C VAL A 11 1.98 -6.39 11.79
N GLU A 12 2.13 -6.00 13.06
CA GLU A 12 1.18 -5.10 13.71
C GLU A 12 1.10 -3.87 12.81
N SER A 13 -0.05 -3.72 12.15
CA SER A 13 -0.37 -2.54 11.38
C SER A 13 -0.42 -1.37 12.37
N SER A 14 0.56 -0.47 12.27
CA SER A 14 0.65 0.77 13.07
C SER A 14 -0.60 1.66 12.97
N SER A 15 -1.50 1.36 12.04
CA SER A 15 -2.82 1.98 11.85
C SER A 15 -3.79 1.81 13.03
N ASN A 16 -3.48 0.97 14.03
CA ASN A 16 -4.32 0.80 15.24
C ASN A 16 -3.87 1.65 16.44
N LEU A 17 -2.74 2.35 16.35
CA LEU A 17 -2.31 3.25 17.43
C LEU A 17 -3.03 4.60 17.31
N PRO A 18 -3.52 5.16 18.42
CA PRO A 18 -4.14 6.48 18.38
C PRO A 18 -3.11 7.53 17.94
N LEU A 19 -3.57 8.50 17.14
CA LEU A 19 -2.75 9.64 16.73
C LEU A 19 -2.27 10.41 17.98
N PRO A 20 -1.04 10.94 18.00
CA PRO A 20 -0.55 11.73 19.13
C PRO A 20 -1.41 12.96 19.40
N ASP A 21 -1.64 13.31 20.66
CA ASP A 21 -2.49 14.45 21.05
C ASP A 21 -2.04 15.77 20.41
N ALA A 22 -0.72 16.02 20.38
CA ALA A 22 -0.16 17.22 19.75
C ALA A 22 -0.45 17.29 18.23
N PHE A 23 -0.60 16.14 17.56
CA PHE A 23 -0.99 16.10 16.16
C PHE A 23 -2.50 16.33 15.99
N LEU A 24 -3.34 15.81 16.89
CA LEU A 24 -4.78 16.10 16.90
C LEU A 24 -5.05 17.58 17.12
N ASP A 25 -4.33 18.23 18.03
CA ASP A 25 -4.43 19.68 18.26
C ASP A 25 -4.05 20.46 16.99
N PHE A 26 -2.94 20.10 16.34
CA PHE A 26 -2.54 20.68 15.06
C PHE A 26 -3.63 20.53 13.99
N LEU A 27 -4.23 19.34 13.84
CA LEU A 27 -5.28 19.11 12.86
C LEU A 27 -6.52 19.98 13.16
N ASN A 28 -6.93 20.03 14.43
CA ASN A 28 -8.07 20.84 14.87
C ASN A 28 -7.84 22.34 14.63
N GLU A 29 -6.64 22.86 14.94
CA GLU A 29 -6.27 24.26 14.71
C GLU A 29 -6.30 24.65 13.22
N ASN A 30 -6.00 23.69 12.33
CA ASN A 30 -5.98 23.89 10.88
C ASN A 30 -7.29 23.46 10.20
N GLY A 31 -8.31 23.03 10.94
CA GLY A 31 -9.60 22.60 10.40
C GLY A 31 -9.51 21.32 9.55
N LEU A 32 -8.52 20.47 9.83
CA LEU A 32 -8.31 19.19 9.16
C LEU A 32 -9.00 18.06 9.94
N ASP A 33 -9.64 17.14 9.23
CA ASP A 33 -10.27 15.97 9.85
C ASP A 33 -9.23 14.90 10.18
N PRO A 34 -9.07 14.48 11.46
CA PRO A 34 -8.17 13.40 11.84
C PRO A 34 -8.47 12.05 11.18
N SER A 35 -9.70 11.83 10.72
CA SER A 35 -10.10 10.57 10.09
C SER A 35 -9.27 10.25 8.83
N VAL A 36 -8.74 11.28 8.18
CA VAL A 36 -7.91 11.19 6.96
C VAL A 36 -6.58 10.49 7.25
N TYR A 37 -6.10 10.48 8.50
CA TYR A 37 -4.85 9.84 8.91
C TYR A 37 -5.04 8.51 9.65
N THR A 38 -6.29 8.13 9.93
CA THR A 38 -6.61 6.86 10.62
C THR A 38 -7.02 5.75 9.67
N ASN A 39 -7.37 6.09 8.42
CA ASN A 39 -7.69 5.10 7.41
C ASN A 39 -6.40 4.53 6.83
N SER A 40 -6.38 3.21 6.59
CA SER A 40 -5.31 2.59 5.82
C SER A 40 -5.47 3.00 4.36
N ASP A 41 -4.72 4.01 3.93
CA ASP A 41 -4.70 4.44 2.54
C ASP A 41 -4.34 3.29 1.60
N PRO A 42 -4.92 3.27 0.39
CA PRO A 42 -4.53 2.28 -0.62
C PRO A 42 -3.04 2.39 -0.93
N THR A 43 -2.39 1.25 -1.11
CA THR A 43 -0.99 1.21 -1.51
C THR A 43 -0.91 1.55 -3.00
N LEU A 44 -0.21 2.63 -3.34
CA LEU A 44 0.02 3.00 -4.73
C LEU A 44 1.10 2.11 -5.34
N VAL A 45 0.83 1.62 -6.54
CA VAL A 45 1.77 0.84 -7.33
C VAL A 45 1.90 1.43 -8.73
N MET A 46 3.13 1.44 -9.22
CA MET A 46 3.46 1.85 -10.57
C MET A 46 3.74 0.62 -11.42
N LEU A 47 3.08 0.53 -12.57
CA LEU A 47 3.47 -0.43 -13.60
C LEU A 47 4.65 0.10 -14.39
N LYS A 48 5.57 -0.80 -14.72
CA LYS A 48 6.63 -0.49 -15.68
C LYS A 48 5.99 -0.14 -17.04
N PRO A 49 6.45 0.91 -17.72
CA PRO A 49 5.96 1.24 -19.05
C PRO A 49 6.09 0.05 -20.02
N GLY A 50 5.01 -0.24 -20.74
CA GLY A 50 4.92 -1.41 -21.64
C GLY A 50 4.40 -2.69 -20.97
N CYS A 51 4.13 -2.68 -19.66
CA CYS A 51 3.49 -3.78 -18.93
C CYS A 51 1.99 -3.55 -18.69
N GLU A 52 1.37 -2.54 -19.31
CA GLU A 52 -0.06 -2.24 -19.16
C GLU A 52 -0.95 -3.36 -19.71
N GLY A 53 -0.44 -4.17 -20.63
CA GLY A 53 -1.11 -5.38 -21.12
C GLY A 53 -1.10 -6.54 -20.13
N ASP A 54 -0.26 -6.50 -19.10
CA ASP A 54 -0.12 -7.56 -18.10
C ASP A 54 -1.05 -7.36 -16.89
N VAL A 55 -1.86 -6.28 -16.86
CA VAL A 55 -2.70 -5.90 -15.71
C VAL A 55 -3.56 -7.07 -15.22
N GLU A 56 -4.29 -7.74 -16.11
CA GLU A 56 -5.16 -8.85 -15.72
C GLU A 56 -4.37 -10.04 -15.13
N GLU A 57 -3.18 -10.34 -15.66
CA GLU A 57 -2.31 -11.39 -15.11
C GLU A 57 -1.84 -11.01 -13.70
N ILE A 58 -1.48 -9.75 -13.50
CA ILE A 58 -1.04 -9.22 -12.21
C ILE A 58 -2.20 -9.26 -11.21
N GLU A 59 -3.41 -8.87 -11.60
CA GLU A 59 -4.61 -8.94 -10.73
C GLU A 59 -4.91 -10.37 -10.28
N VAL A 60 -4.80 -11.34 -11.18
CA VAL A 60 -4.99 -12.77 -10.87
C VAL A 60 -3.91 -13.28 -9.92
N GLU A 61 -2.66 -12.93 -10.17
CA GLU A 61 -1.53 -13.33 -9.33
C GLU A 61 -1.65 -12.76 -7.91
N VAL A 62 -2.03 -11.49 -7.82
CA VAL A 62 -2.11 -10.73 -6.58
C VAL A 62 -3.45 -10.98 -5.85
N GLY A 63 -4.45 -11.53 -6.56
CA GLY A 63 -5.78 -11.82 -6.02
C GLY A 63 -6.60 -10.57 -5.73
N CYS A 64 -6.27 -9.44 -6.35
CA CYS A 64 -6.89 -8.14 -6.11
C CYS A 64 -6.93 -7.35 -7.41
N LYS A 65 -7.98 -6.52 -7.58
CA LYS A 65 -8.07 -5.61 -8.72
C LYS A 65 -7.17 -4.40 -8.52
N LEU A 66 -6.55 -3.97 -9.62
CA LEU A 66 -5.74 -2.75 -9.69
C LEU A 66 -6.64 -1.62 -10.19
N GLU A 67 -6.92 -0.63 -9.34
CA GLU A 67 -7.77 0.49 -9.75
C GLU A 67 -6.91 1.60 -10.33
N LYS A 68 -7.21 2.04 -11.55
CA LYS A 68 -6.42 3.07 -12.21
C LYS A 68 -6.53 4.40 -11.49
N VAL A 69 -5.40 5.08 -11.31
CA VAL A 69 -5.34 6.40 -10.72
C VAL A 69 -5.49 7.45 -11.82
N ASP A 70 -6.64 8.14 -11.87
CA ASP A 70 -6.98 9.06 -12.96
C ASP A 70 -6.02 10.25 -13.10
N TRP A 71 -5.46 10.71 -11.98
CA TRP A 71 -4.56 11.86 -11.94
C TRP A 71 -3.09 11.50 -12.22
N PHE A 72 -2.75 10.20 -12.32
CA PHE A 72 -1.38 9.77 -12.56
C PHE A 72 -1.31 8.56 -13.51
N PRO A 73 -1.07 8.81 -14.82
CA PRO A 73 -0.98 7.75 -15.81
C PRO A 73 0.12 6.74 -15.44
N SER A 74 -0.18 5.45 -15.58
CA SER A 74 0.69 4.30 -15.19
C SER A 74 0.63 3.91 -13.71
N PHE A 75 -0.17 4.61 -12.90
CA PHE A 75 -0.38 4.26 -11.49
C PHE A 75 -1.71 3.58 -11.27
N TYR A 76 -1.66 2.66 -10.31
CA TYR A 76 -2.80 1.88 -9.86
C TYR A 76 -2.82 1.89 -8.33
N SER A 77 -4.02 1.88 -7.77
CA SER A 77 -4.25 1.64 -6.36
C SER A 77 -4.37 0.14 -6.12
N LEU A 78 -3.84 -0.31 -4.99
CA LEU A 78 -3.98 -1.66 -4.49
C LEU A 78 -4.51 -1.61 -3.06
N SER A 79 -5.34 -2.59 -2.69
CA SER A 79 -5.79 -2.72 -1.31
C SER A 79 -4.60 -2.85 -0.35
N PRO A 80 -4.61 -2.13 0.80
CA PRO A 80 -3.49 -2.12 1.74
C PRO A 80 -3.23 -3.48 2.41
N HIS A 81 -4.16 -4.43 2.30
CA HIS A 81 -4.02 -5.78 2.87
C HIS A 81 -3.31 -6.76 1.94
N VAL A 82 -2.89 -6.32 0.76
CA VAL A 82 -2.37 -7.19 -0.28
C VAL A 82 -0.85 -7.19 -0.28
N GLN A 83 -0.25 -8.38 -0.16
CA GLN A 83 1.21 -8.54 -0.16
C GLN A 83 1.76 -8.78 -1.56
N ILE A 84 2.06 -7.70 -2.28
CA ILE A 84 2.59 -7.79 -3.64
C ILE A 84 4.06 -8.24 -3.71
N ALA A 85 4.83 -8.13 -2.61
CA ALA A 85 6.25 -8.48 -2.60
C ALA A 85 6.56 -9.94 -2.98
N ASN A 86 5.60 -10.84 -2.81
CA ASN A 86 5.73 -12.26 -3.16
C ASN A 86 5.30 -12.57 -4.60
N SER A 87 4.76 -11.60 -5.35
CA SER A 87 4.33 -11.80 -6.73
C SER A 87 5.54 -11.85 -7.68
N LYS A 88 5.43 -12.65 -8.74
CA LYS A 88 6.37 -12.68 -9.84
C LYS A 88 6.43 -11.32 -10.52
N ALA A 89 5.30 -10.64 -10.68
CA ALA A 89 5.28 -9.32 -11.28
C ALA A 89 6.16 -8.31 -10.51
N TYR A 90 6.15 -8.36 -9.19
CA TYR A 90 7.05 -7.55 -8.35
C TYR A 90 8.51 -8.01 -8.47
N GLN A 91 8.77 -9.32 -8.35
CA GLN A 91 10.12 -9.89 -8.43
C GLN A 91 10.80 -9.66 -9.79
N GLN A 92 10.03 -9.59 -10.87
CA GLN A 92 10.51 -9.31 -12.22
C GLN A 92 10.62 -7.80 -12.52
N GLY A 93 10.21 -6.94 -11.57
CA GLY A 93 10.22 -5.49 -11.74
C GLY A 93 9.20 -4.96 -12.73
N LYS A 94 8.11 -5.70 -12.98
CA LYS A 94 6.94 -5.24 -13.74
C LYS A 94 6.08 -4.26 -12.92
N VAL A 95 6.08 -4.43 -11.59
CA VAL A 95 5.36 -3.58 -10.64
C VAL A 95 6.32 -3.08 -9.57
N ARG A 96 6.16 -1.82 -9.15
CA ARG A 96 6.87 -1.24 -8.02
C ARG A 96 5.89 -0.59 -7.06
N VAL A 97 6.14 -0.71 -5.76
CA VAL A 97 5.39 0.02 -4.73
C VAL A 97 5.98 1.41 -4.64
N GLU A 98 5.12 2.42 -4.68
CA GLU A 98 5.51 3.81 -4.50
C GLU A 98 4.82 4.34 -3.26
N PHE A 99 5.61 4.80 -2.30
CA PHE A 99 5.09 5.45 -1.12
C PHE A 99 4.80 6.90 -1.50
N SER A 100 3.52 7.29 -1.49
CA SER A 100 3.17 8.71 -1.50
C SER A 100 3.77 9.35 -0.26
N VAL A 101 4.87 10.07 -0.42
CA VAL A 101 5.26 11.08 0.54
C VAL A 101 4.47 12.31 0.16
N HIS A 102 3.39 12.59 0.88
CA HIS A 102 2.75 13.89 0.80
C HIS A 102 3.72 14.91 1.42
N ASP A 103 4.31 15.76 0.58
CA ASP A 103 5.05 16.97 0.98
C ASP A 103 4.10 18.06 1.52
#